data_AF-A0A5C5R9F6-F1
#
_entry.id   AF-A0A5C5R9F6-F1
#
_cell.length_a   1.000
_cell.length_b   1.000
_cell.length_c   1.000
_cell.angle_alpha   90.00
_cell.angle_beta   90.00
_cell.angle_gamma   90.00
#
_symmetry.space_group_name_H-M   'P 1'
#
loop_
_entity.id
_entity.type
_entity.pdbx_description
1 polymer ?
#
loop_
_entity_poly.entity_id
_entity_poly.type
_entity_poly.pdbx_seq_one_letter_code
_entity_poly.pdbx_strand_id
1 'polypeptide(L)'
;DDREILAMVSSFQAPEEGLEFEIEAPEVPGPEKLRSALEIFRAMDHPVGRFLGKTTAFDVRHVQHNLYTSADRTPSNRQQLWMAPRSPLPEGTSQPVHRALLAYVIDQVMFEPAMRATGLSWMTPGMSAASLDHAMWFHRDVDMDQWLLFDGTCSAVSNGRVLTTARVFTREG
;
A
#
# COMPACT_ATOMS: atom_id res chain seq x y z
N ASP A 1 17.19 25.80 -0.71
CA ASP A 1 18.50 25.16 -0.91
C ASP A 1 18.33 24.19 -2.06
N ASP A 2 18.95 24.47 -3.21
CA ASP A 2 18.70 23.80 -4.51
C ASP A 2 19.25 22.35 -4.57
N ARG A 3 19.06 21.59 -3.49
CA ARG A 3 19.49 20.21 -3.38
C ARG A 3 18.43 19.30 -3.96
N GLU A 4 18.85 18.39 -4.83
CA GLU A 4 17.98 17.35 -5.38
C GLU A 4 17.48 16.44 -4.25
N ILE A 5 16.16 16.25 -4.19
CA ILE A 5 15.49 15.39 -3.20
C ILE A 5 14.91 14.12 -3.81
N LEU A 6 14.80 14.07 -5.15
CA LEU A 6 14.26 12.94 -5.92
C LEU A 6 14.72 13.07 -7.38
N ALA A 7 15.15 11.96 -7.97
CA ALA A 7 15.27 11.79 -9.42
C ALA A 7 14.28 10.73 -9.88
N MET A 8 13.62 10.96 -11.03
CA MET A 8 12.62 10.05 -11.58
C MET A 8 12.80 9.92 -13.09
N VAL A 9 12.67 8.68 -13.58
CA VAL A 9 12.55 8.37 -15.01
C VAL A 9 11.20 7.71 -15.23
N SER A 10 10.44 8.19 -16.21
CA SER A 10 9.15 7.64 -16.59
C SER A 10 9.11 7.31 -18.09
N SER A 11 8.37 6.27 -18.44
CA SER A 11 8.16 5.82 -19.82
C SER A 11 6.67 5.64 -20.10
N PHE A 12 6.25 5.97 -21.32
CA PHE A 12 4.84 5.98 -21.72
C PHE A 12 4.68 5.26 -23.05
N GLN A 13 3.56 4.56 -23.21
CA GLN A 13 3.16 3.87 -24.43
C GLN A 13 1.71 4.24 -24.75
N ALA A 14 1.37 4.34 -26.04
CA ALA A 14 -0.01 4.43 -26.49
C ALA A 14 -0.75 3.09 -26.26
N PRO A 15 -2.08 3.08 -26.13
CA PRO A 15 -2.83 1.82 -26.06
C PRO A 15 -2.63 0.97 -27.32
N GLU A 16 -2.27 -0.29 -27.14
CA GLU A 16 -2.00 -1.25 -28.22
C GLU A 16 -2.51 -2.65 -27.80
N GLU A 17 -3.00 -3.43 -28.77
CA GLU A 17 -3.36 -4.83 -28.57
C GLU A 17 -2.11 -5.73 -28.57
N GLY A 18 -2.15 -6.85 -27.84
CA GLY A 18 -1.00 -7.74 -27.72
C GLY A 18 -1.31 -9.08 -27.07
N LEU A 19 -0.26 -9.85 -26.78
CA LEU A 19 -0.36 -11.09 -26.01
C LEU A 19 -0.59 -10.78 -24.53
N GLU A 20 -1.47 -11.54 -23.89
CA GLU A 20 -1.82 -11.36 -22.49
C GLU A 20 -1.47 -12.60 -21.66
N PHE A 21 -0.89 -12.35 -20.49
CA PHE A 21 -0.68 -13.34 -19.44
C PHE A 21 -0.73 -12.62 -18.09
N GLU A 22 -1.45 -13.21 -17.15
CA GLU A 22 -1.53 -12.71 -15.78
C GLU A 22 -1.49 -13.86 -14.79
N ILE A 23 -1.10 -13.53 -13.55
CA ILE A 23 -1.22 -14.46 -12.45
C ILE A 23 -2.57 -14.25 -11.76
N GLU A 24 -3.08 -15.31 -11.16
CA GLU A 24 -4.32 -15.24 -10.37
C GLU A 24 -4.09 -14.42 -9.08
N ALA A 25 -5.07 -13.58 -8.74
CA ALA A 25 -5.08 -12.87 -7.48
C ALA A 25 -5.17 -13.87 -6.30
N PRO A 26 -4.46 -13.63 -5.19
CA PRO A 26 -4.50 -14.55 -4.05
C PRO A 26 -5.88 -14.54 -3.38
N GLU A 27 -6.36 -15.72 -2.98
CA GLU A 27 -7.60 -15.82 -2.19
C GLU A 27 -7.43 -15.19 -0.80
N VAL A 28 -8.19 -14.11 -0.54
CA VAL A 28 -8.21 -13.42 0.76
C VAL A 28 -9.64 -13.03 1.13
N PRO A 29 -9.94 -12.78 2.42
CA PRO A 29 -11.20 -12.17 2.81
C PRO A 29 -11.42 -10.83 2.10
N GLY A 30 -12.63 -10.63 1.58
CA GLY A 30 -13.03 -9.34 1.02
C GLY A 30 -13.03 -8.20 2.06
N PRO A 31 -12.94 -6.94 1.61
CA PRO A 31 -12.75 -5.79 2.49
C PRO A 31 -13.87 -5.60 3.52
N GLU A 32 -15.10 -6.06 3.22
CA GLU A 32 -16.24 -5.95 4.13
C GLU A 32 -16.11 -6.82 5.38
N LYS A 33 -15.27 -7.87 5.33
CA LYS A 33 -14.99 -8.77 6.46
C LYS A 33 -13.83 -8.28 7.33
N LEU A 34 -13.16 -7.21 6.92
CA LEU A 34 -11.95 -6.70 7.53
C LEU A 34 -12.21 -5.38 8.25
N ARG A 35 -11.43 -5.13 9.30
CA ARG A 35 -11.55 -3.91 10.11
C ARG A 35 -10.88 -2.73 9.42
N SER A 36 -11.55 -1.58 9.41
CA SER A 36 -10.99 -0.33 8.90
C SER A 36 -9.89 0.21 9.83
N ALA A 37 -8.79 0.67 9.23
CA ALA A 37 -7.74 1.42 9.93
C ALA A 37 -8.30 2.67 10.63
N LEU A 38 -9.32 3.32 10.06
CA LEU A 38 -9.97 4.48 10.68
C LEU A 38 -10.61 4.13 12.02
N GLU A 39 -11.26 2.97 12.12
CA GLU A 39 -11.86 2.50 13.36
C GLU A 39 -10.79 2.17 14.40
N ILE A 40 -9.65 1.64 13.97
CA ILE A 40 -8.50 1.39 14.83
C ILE A 40 -7.96 2.73 15.35
N PHE A 41 -7.71 3.69 14.46
CA PHE A 41 -7.15 4.99 14.80
C PHE A 41 -8.06 5.85 15.67
N ARG A 42 -9.38 5.81 15.45
CA ARG A 42 -10.36 6.49 16.30
C ARG A 42 -10.46 5.90 17.69
N ALA A 43 -10.20 4.59 17.84
CA ALA A 43 -10.17 3.92 19.14
C ALA A 43 -8.84 4.13 19.89
N MET A 44 -7.79 4.63 19.23
CA MET A 44 -6.53 4.95 19.90
C MET A 44 -6.67 6.23 20.73
N ASP A 45 -6.38 6.14 22.03
CA ASP A 45 -6.19 7.32 22.88
C ASP A 45 -4.79 7.93 22.68
N HIS A 46 -4.51 8.34 21.44
CA HIS A 46 -3.23 8.95 21.06
C HIS A 46 -3.47 10.10 20.07
N PRO A 47 -2.79 11.26 20.21
CA PRO A 47 -2.97 12.41 19.32
C PRO A 47 -2.80 12.07 17.83
N VAL A 48 -1.81 11.24 17.50
CA VAL A 48 -1.56 10.78 16.12
C VAL A 48 -2.73 9.94 15.58
N GLY A 49 -3.30 9.05 16.41
CA GLY A 49 -4.47 8.26 16.02
C GLY A 49 -5.69 9.12 15.73
N ARG A 50 -5.96 10.12 16.58
CA ARG A 50 -7.06 11.09 16.35
C ARG A 50 -6.86 11.92 15.08
N PHE A 51 -5.62 12.28 14.74
CA PHE A 51 -5.32 13.00 13.51
C PHE A 51 -5.53 12.10 12.28
N LEU A 52 -4.87 10.94 12.22
CA LEU A 52 -4.98 10.01 11.10
C LEU A 52 -6.41 9.52 10.88
N GLY A 53 -7.15 9.20 11.96
CA GLY A 53 -8.56 8.79 11.88
C GLY A 53 -9.52 9.85 11.31
N LYS A 54 -9.04 11.09 11.11
CA LYS A 54 -9.76 12.19 10.45
C LYS A 54 -9.22 12.46 9.05
N THR A 55 -7.89 12.48 8.87
CA THR A 55 -7.24 13.05 7.69
C THR A 55 -6.84 12.06 6.61
N THR A 56 -6.81 10.74 6.87
CA THR A 56 -6.45 9.79 5.80
C THR A 56 -7.49 9.85 4.68
N ALA A 57 -7.03 9.94 3.43
CA ALA A 57 -7.91 10.02 2.26
C ALA A 57 -8.45 8.64 1.85
N PHE A 58 -7.73 7.57 2.19
CA PHE A 58 -8.06 6.19 1.88
C PHE A 58 -8.48 5.43 3.15
N ASP A 59 -9.44 4.53 3.00
CA ASP A 59 -9.71 3.45 3.95
C ASP A 59 -8.76 2.29 3.65
N VAL A 60 -8.08 1.80 4.69
CA VAL A 60 -7.10 0.73 4.60
C VAL A 60 -7.57 -0.41 5.47
N ARG A 61 -7.63 -1.62 4.92
CA ARG A 61 -8.10 -2.82 5.63
C ARG A 61 -7.12 -3.95 5.46
N HIS A 62 -6.36 -4.23 6.52
CA HIS A 62 -5.38 -5.31 6.52
C HIS A 62 -6.03 -6.69 6.56
N VAL A 63 -5.52 -7.61 5.73
CA VAL A 63 -5.91 -9.02 5.73
C VAL A 63 -5.27 -9.74 6.92
N GLN A 64 -3.97 -9.51 7.15
CA GLN A 64 -3.28 -9.97 8.35
C GLN A 64 -3.35 -8.90 9.46
N HIS A 65 -2.69 -9.13 10.60
CA HIS A 65 -2.58 -8.14 11.67
C HIS A 65 -2.05 -6.79 11.15
N ASN A 66 -2.69 -5.69 11.50
CA ASN A 66 -2.14 -4.38 11.19
C ASN A 66 -0.90 -4.13 12.05
N LEU A 67 0.11 -3.45 11.51
CA LEU A 67 1.37 -3.21 12.20
C LEU A 67 1.44 -1.81 12.82
N TYR A 68 0.30 -1.17 13.09
CA TYR A 68 0.29 0.22 13.55
C TYR A 68 0.89 0.39 14.94
N THR A 69 0.51 -0.47 15.88
CA THR A 69 0.86 -0.30 17.31
C THR A 69 1.69 -1.44 17.88
N SER A 70 1.64 -2.61 17.28
CA SER A 70 2.35 -3.81 17.74
C SER A 70 2.70 -4.71 16.58
N ALA A 71 3.80 -5.45 16.75
CA ALA A 71 4.21 -6.46 15.79
C ALA A 71 3.24 -7.64 15.79
N ASP A 72 3.14 -8.34 14.66
CA ASP A 72 2.41 -9.61 14.63
C ASP A 72 3.19 -10.68 15.40
N ARG A 73 2.46 -11.52 16.14
CA ARG A 73 2.98 -12.69 16.84
C ARG A 73 3.25 -13.87 15.90
N THR A 74 2.76 -13.80 14.67
CA THR A 74 2.97 -14.80 13.62
C THR A 74 3.79 -14.18 12.49
N PRO A 75 5.13 -14.31 12.52
CA PRO A 75 5.99 -13.78 11.48
C PRO A 75 5.69 -14.43 10.12
N SER A 76 5.65 -13.59 9.09
CA SER A 76 5.66 -14.02 7.69
C SER A 76 6.33 -12.93 6.87
N ASN A 77 6.61 -13.19 5.59
CA ASN A 77 7.15 -12.17 4.70
C ASN A 77 6.09 -11.48 3.84
N ARG A 78 4.80 -11.66 4.14
CA ARG A 78 3.69 -11.17 3.30
C ARG A 78 2.73 -10.32 4.13
N GLN A 79 2.40 -9.13 3.62
CA GLN A 79 1.37 -8.25 4.15
C GLN A 79 0.42 -7.89 3.02
N GLN A 80 -0.85 -8.22 3.22
CA GLN A 80 -1.93 -7.95 2.29
C GLN A 80 -2.93 -6.99 2.91
N LEU A 81 -3.47 -6.11 2.09
CA LEU A 81 -4.47 -5.14 2.50
C LEU A 81 -5.32 -4.71 1.33
N TRP A 82 -6.53 -4.27 1.64
CA TRP A 82 -7.40 -3.58 0.71
C TRP A 82 -7.31 -2.07 0.93
N MET A 83 -7.33 -1.30 -0.15
CA MET A 83 -7.51 0.15 -0.09
C MET A 83 -8.59 0.63 -1.03
N ALA A 84 -9.36 1.62 -0.58
CA ALA A 84 -10.30 2.39 -1.39
C ALA A 84 -10.38 3.83 -0.85
N PRO A 85 -10.71 4.83 -1.67
CA PRO A 85 -10.85 6.20 -1.23
C PRO A 85 -12.10 6.32 -0.35
N ARG A 86 -12.04 7.23 0.62
CA ARG A 86 -13.18 7.46 1.53
C ARG A 86 -14.29 8.29 0.90
N SER A 87 -14.05 8.84 -0.28
CA SER A 87 -14.99 9.67 -1.02
C SER A 87 -14.74 9.45 -2.50
N PRO A 88 -15.81 9.45 -3.32
CA PRO A 88 -15.67 9.22 -4.75
C PRO A 88 -14.80 10.31 -5.37
N LEU A 89 -14.02 9.93 -6.37
CA LEU A 89 -13.27 10.86 -7.19
C LEU A 89 -14.23 11.70 -8.04
N PRO A 90 -13.82 12.91 -8.48
CA PRO A 90 -14.63 13.69 -9.40
C PRO A 90 -14.98 12.90 -10.67
N GLU A 91 -16.20 13.06 -11.16
CA GLU A 91 -16.62 12.44 -12.42
C GLU A 91 -15.69 12.83 -13.57
N GLY A 92 -15.32 11.86 -14.42
CA GLY A 92 -14.39 12.09 -15.52
C GLY A 92 -12.91 12.20 -15.11
N THR A 93 -12.56 11.76 -13.90
CA THR A 93 -11.15 11.68 -13.48
C THR A 93 -10.35 10.80 -14.46
N SER A 94 -9.29 11.38 -15.04
CA SER A 94 -8.50 10.72 -16.08
C SER A 94 -7.59 9.61 -15.54
N GLN A 95 -7.28 8.60 -16.36
CA GLN A 95 -6.36 7.51 -15.99
C GLN A 95 -4.99 7.97 -15.45
N PRO A 96 -4.34 9.02 -15.97
CA PRO A 96 -3.13 9.57 -15.36
C PRO A 96 -3.30 9.97 -13.88
N VAL A 97 -4.47 10.51 -13.51
CA VAL A 97 -4.77 10.87 -12.11
C VAL A 97 -4.98 9.61 -11.27
N HIS A 98 -5.70 8.61 -11.79
CA HIS A 98 -5.85 7.31 -11.12
C HIS A 98 -4.48 6.66 -10.84
N ARG A 99 -3.59 6.63 -11.83
CA ARG A 99 -2.22 6.10 -11.68
C ARG A 99 -1.37 6.90 -10.70
N ALA A 100 -1.51 8.23 -10.69
CA ALA A 100 -0.84 9.09 -9.73
C ALA A 100 -1.34 8.85 -8.29
N LEU A 101 -2.64 8.64 -8.11
CA LEU A 101 -3.22 8.27 -6.81
C LEU A 101 -2.74 6.90 -6.33
N LEU A 102 -2.63 5.91 -7.22
CA LEU A 102 -2.06 4.61 -6.89
C LEU A 102 -0.59 4.75 -6.44
N ALA A 103 0.22 5.49 -7.21
CA ALA A 103 1.62 5.75 -6.89
C ALA A 103 1.80 6.49 -5.55
N TYR A 104 0.89 7.42 -5.24
CA TYR A 104 0.87 8.12 -3.97
C TYR A 104 0.53 7.21 -2.79
N VAL A 105 -0.52 6.39 -2.90
CA VAL A 105 -1.06 5.65 -1.75
C VAL A 105 -0.25 4.39 -1.44
N ILE A 106 0.27 3.71 -2.46
CA ILE A 106 0.99 2.45 -2.27
C ILE A 106 2.23 2.61 -1.39
N ASP A 107 2.94 3.73 -1.53
CA ASP A 107 4.19 3.99 -0.81
C ASP A 107 3.99 4.07 0.72
N GLN A 108 2.75 4.33 1.18
CA GLN A 108 2.42 4.38 2.60
C GLN A 108 2.55 3.03 3.33
N VAL A 109 2.52 1.92 2.59
CA VAL A 109 2.46 0.56 3.16
C VAL A 109 3.60 -0.35 2.72
N MET A 110 4.51 0.13 1.86
CA MET A 110 5.56 -0.71 1.27
C MET A 110 6.54 -1.30 2.29
N PHE A 111 6.74 -0.67 3.46
CA PHE A 111 7.61 -1.23 4.51
C PHE A 111 7.00 -2.41 5.27
N GLU A 112 5.67 -2.55 5.28
CA GLU A 112 4.98 -3.47 6.18
C GLU A 112 5.33 -4.96 5.99
N PRO A 113 5.52 -5.50 4.77
CA PRO A 113 5.98 -6.88 4.59
C PRO A 113 7.32 -7.16 5.30
N ALA A 114 8.24 -6.20 5.29
CA ALA A 114 9.54 -6.35 5.94
C ALA A 114 9.43 -6.17 7.46
N MET A 115 8.61 -5.22 7.93
CA MET A 115 8.32 -5.05 9.35
C MET A 115 7.70 -6.32 9.93
N ARG A 116 6.76 -6.95 9.22
CA ARG A 116 6.20 -8.25 9.59
C ARG A 116 7.26 -9.34 9.69
N ALA A 117 8.13 -9.44 8.68
CA ALA A 117 9.18 -10.46 8.64
C ALA A 117 10.18 -10.33 9.80
N THR A 118 10.34 -9.12 10.34
CA THR A 118 11.33 -8.77 11.36
C THR A 118 10.73 -8.57 12.76
N GLY A 119 9.41 -8.75 12.91
CA GLY A 119 8.73 -8.54 14.19
C GLY A 119 8.70 -7.07 14.63
N LEU A 120 8.64 -6.14 13.67
CA LEU A 120 8.52 -4.70 13.90
C LEU A 120 7.09 -4.19 13.67
N SER A 121 6.85 -2.96 14.11
CA SER A 121 5.61 -2.20 13.96
C SER A 121 5.93 -0.72 13.77
N TRP A 122 4.96 0.06 13.29
CA TRP A 122 5.14 1.50 13.05
C TRP A 122 5.46 2.27 14.33
N MET A 123 5.12 1.72 15.49
CA MET A 123 5.44 2.27 16.81
C MET A 123 6.67 1.63 17.48
N THR A 124 7.43 0.79 16.77
CA THR A 124 8.63 0.20 17.36
C THR A 124 9.65 1.28 17.75
N PRO A 125 10.05 1.40 19.03
CA PRO A 125 11.00 2.42 19.46
C PRO A 125 12.36 2.28 18.75
N GLY A 126 12.90 3.41 18.29
CA GLY A 126 14.19 3.45 17.60
C GLY A 126 14.15 3.01 16.14
N MET A 127 12.98 2.68 15.59
CA MET A 127 12.84 2.39 14.16
C MET A 127 13.07 3.68 13.34
N SER A 128 13.95 3.60 12.35
CA SER A 128 14.18 4.65 11.37
C SER A 128 14.05 4.02 9.99
N ALA A 129 13.08 4.50 9.20
CA ALA A 129 12.81 4.02 7.86
C ALA A 129 12.78 5.21 6.89
N ALA A 130 13.34 5.01 5.70
CA ALA A 130 13.30 5.96 4.61
C ALA A 130 13.31 5.18 3.30
N SER A 131 12.44 5.56 2.36
CA SER A 131 12.44 4.99 1.01
C SER A 131 13.74 5.39 0.31
N LEU A 132 14.42 4.43 -0.31
CA LEU A 132 15.66 4.66 -1.07
C LEU A 132 15.36 4.78 -2.57
N ASP A 133 14.51 3.88 -3.07
CA ASP A 133 13.99 3.87 -4.43
C ASP A 133 12.53 3.39 -4.43
N HIS A 134 11.87 3.56 -5.58
CA HIS A 134 10.53 3.06 -5.84
C HIS A 134 10.40 2.84 -7.36
N ALA A 135 9.88 1.67 -7.76
CA ALA A 135 9.62 1.36 -9.16
C ALA A 135 8.22 0.75 -9.32
N MET A 136 7.48 1.21 -10.33
CA MET A 136 6.13 0.75 -10.64
C MET A 136 6.00 0.43 -12.13
N TRP A 137 5.19 -0.59 -12.42
CA TRP A 137 4.78 -0.96 -13.77
C TRP A 137 3.26 -1.01 -13.82
N PHE A 138 2.67 -0.22 -14.71
CA PHE A 138 1.22 -0.17 -14.92
C PHE A 138 0.87 -1.06 -16.10
N HIS A 139 0.31 -2.24 -15.82
CA HIS A 139 -0.07 -3.20 -16.86
C HIS A 139 -1.48 -2.97 -17.41
N ARG A 140 -2.37 -2.35 -16.61
CA ARG A 140 -3.77 -2.06 -16.94
C ARG A 140 -4.19 -0.71 -16.40
N ASP A 141 -5.31 -0.22 -16.91
CA ASP A 141 -6.02 0.89 -16.31
C ASP A 141 -6.47 0.53 -14.90
N VAL A 142 -6.44 1.53 -14.02
CA VAL A 142 -6.79 1.37 -12.62
C VAL A 142 -7.99 2.24 -12.31
N ASP A 143 -8.99 1.66 -11.65
CA ASP A 143 -10.06 2.42 -11.03
C ASP A 143 -9.75 2.58 -9.54
N MET A 144 -9.51 3.83 -9.15
CA MET A 144 -9.14 4.18 -7.79
C MET A 144 -10.37 4.45 -6.94
N ASP A 145 -11.60 4.45 -7.50
CA ASP A 145 -12.84 4.47 -6.72
C ASP A 145 -13.24 3.08 -6.21
N GLN A 146 -12.61 2.02 -6.74
CA GLN A 146 -12.83 0.65 -6.31
C GLN A 146 -11.88 0.21 -5.20
N TRP A 147 -12.25 -0.89 -4.56
CA TRP A 147 -11.33 -1.63 -3.69
C TRP A 147 -10.24 -2.31 -4.51
N LEU A 148 -9.00 -2.00 -4.18
CA LEU A 148 -7.81 -2.64 -4.74
C LEU A 148 -7.11 -3.46 -3.66
N LEU A 149 -6.72 -4.68 -4.01
CA LEU A 149 -5.93 -5.57 -3.15
C LEU A 149 -4.45 -5.35 -3.41
N PHE A 150 -3.71 -5.00 -2.37
CA PHE A 150 -2.26 -4.89 -2.37
C PHE A 150 -1.68 -6.18 -1.77
N ASP A 151 -0.99 -6.96 -2.58
CA ASP A 151 -0.28 -8.18 -2.18
C ASP A 151 1.21 -7.90 -2.04
N GLY A 152 1.62 -7.43 -0.87
CA GLY A 152 3.00 -7.07 -0.54
C GLY A 152 3.80 -8.25 0.00
N THR A 153 5.04 -8.42 -0.47
CA THR A 153 6.00 -9.40 0.05
C THR A 153 7.37 -8.79 0.30
N CYS A 154 8.10 -9.34 1.26
CA CYS A 154 9.51 -9.03 1.53
C CYS A 154 10.37 -10.20 1.06
N SER A 155 11.39 -9.92 0.25
CA SER A 155 12.33 -10.93 -0.25
C SER A 155 13.67 -10.93 0.49
N ALA A 156 14.05 -9.80 1.08
CA ALA A 156 15.30 -9.68 1.82
C ALA A 156 15.25 -8.58 2.88
N VAL A 157 15.87 -8.86 4.03
CA VAL A 157 16.25 -7.87 5.03
C VAL A 157 17.71 -8.10 5.38
N SER A 158 18.57 -7.12 5.13
CA SER A 158 20.00 -7.24 5.39
C SER A 158 20.67 -5.88 5.44
N ASN A 159 21.63 -5.71 6.35
CA ASN A 159 22.47 -4.50 6.45
C ASN A 159 21.65 -3.20 6.52
N GLY A 160 20.55 -3.20 7.28
CA GLY A 160 19.66 -2.05 7.44
C GLY A 160 18.82 -1.70 6.20
N ARG A 161 18.75 -2.59 5.21
CA ARG A 161 17.92 -2.43 4.00
C ARG A 161 16.88 -3.53 3.91
N VAL A 162 15.77 -3.21 3.26
CA VAL A 162 14.69 -4.15 2.96
C VAL A 162 14.38 -4.09 1.48
N LEU A 163 14.02 -5.23 0.89
CA LEU A 163 13.47 -5.29 -0.47
C LEU A 163 12.04 -5.84 -0.40
N THR A 164 11.10 -5.01 -0.80
CA THR A 164 9.67 -5.32 -0.80
C THR A 164 9.10 -5.13 -2.20
N THR A 165 8.19 -6.03 -2.59
CA THR A 165 7.44 -5.94 -3.85
C THR A 165 5.96 -6.05 -3.56
N ALA A 166 5.13 -5.37 -4.32
CA ALA A 166 3.68 -5.49 -4.23
C ALA A 166 3.08 -5.70 -5.62
N ARG A 167 2.06 -6.55 -5.68
CA ARG A 167 1.15 -6.63 -6.82
C ARG A 167 -0.20 -6.05 -6.42
N VAL A 168 -0.84 -5.34 -7.34
CA VAL A 168 -2.13 -4.71 -7.10
C VAL A 168 -3.16 -5.38 -8.00
N PHE A 169 -4.23 -5.87 -7.37
CA PHE A 169 -5.32 -6.60 -8.02
C PHE A 169 -6.63 -5.85 -7.84
N THR A 170 -7.55 -6.04 -8.78
CA THR A 170 -8.94 -5.61 -8.61
C THR A 170 -9.64 -6.54 -7.62
N ARG A 171 -10.91 -6.29 -7.32
CA ARG A 171 -11.69 -7.22 -6.50
C ARG A 171 -11.92 -8.55 -7.21
N GLU A 172 -12.03 -8.51 -8.53
CA GLU A 172 -12.36 -9.64 -9.39
C GLU A 172 -11.13 -10.45 -9.82
N GLY A 173 -9.92 -9.93 -9.55
CA GLY A 173 -8.66 -10.43 -10.10
C GLY A 173 -7.96 -9.32 -10.87
#